data_AF-A0A0P9QJC9-F1
#
_entry.id   AF-A0A0P9QJC9-F1
#
_cell.length_a   1.000
_cell.length_b   1.000
_cell.length_c   1.000
_cell.angle_alpha   90.00
_cell.angle_beta   90.00
_cell.angle_gamma   90.00
#
_symmetry.space_group_name_H-M   'P 1'
#
loop_
_entity.id
_entity.type
_entity.pdbx_description
1 polymer ?
#
loop_
_entity_poly.entity_id
_entity_poly.type
_entity_poly.pdbx_seq_one_letter_code
_entity_poly.pdbx_strand_id
1 'polypeptide(L)'
;MSTSTISPAPGPLPPPAPGTNARTRFNQVLQTSNRNGGQYRPAGADEKAPALGSYASIEKPGTVAADTVRYITQEGDQVLVSKSTSPELYRQVVEDQPRVAGFRASVAAGYSPARADAAEPATLSGYARIGAPDEMGPGLIRYEAADGSKVIVSQQQNPELFKQVASDFKSLSGVGSSQREGYRVAGADEKPPENIAGFAVVGPVDEVGPGVMRYVDRDGNKIVVAKSDNPELYSAAKDAFNTLTGLNTSEAQGYRRAGDNEVWPPVFGTTVGPLNEVGPDTIRYEHNGEKVVVTRDDNPKLFDYLAALQTIVSDPQKRAAMETAVNEGQILADRNTPIPSLNDITQFTWVSG
;
A
#
# COMPACT_ATOMS: atom_id res chain seq x y z
N MET A 1 31.14 -11.44 86.45
CA MET A 1 30.37 -12.29 85.52
C MET A 1 28.96 -11.78 85.52
N SER A 2 28.53 -11.24 84.38
CA SER A 2 27.27 -10.53 84.20
C SER A 2 26.15 -11.50 83.85
N THR A 3 25.04 -11.40 84.55
CA THR A 3 23.75 -11.99 84.18
C THR A 3 22.89 -10.92 83.51
N SER A 4 22.40 -11.24 82.31
CA SER A 4 21.56 -10.37 81.49
C SER A 4 20.17 -10.22 82.08
N THR A 5 19.72 -8.97 82.27
CA THR A 5 18.32 -8.61 82.57
C THR A 5 17.70 -7.90 81.37
N ILE A 6 16.52 -8.39 80.99
CA ILE A 6 15.62 -7.86 79.96
C ILE A 6 15.20 -6.43 80.36
N SER A 7 15.23 -5.51 79.40
CA SER A 7 14.69 -4.15 79.57
C SER A 7 13.55 -3.88 78.56
N PRO A 8 12.61 -2.98 78.91
CA PRO A 8 11.20 -3.09 78.56
C PRO A 8 10.78 -2.25 77.35
N ALA A 9 9.58 -2.54 76.84
CA ALA A 9 8.91 -1.81 75.77
C ALA A 9 8.76 -0.32 76.08
N PRO A 10 9.05 0.60 75.13
CA PRO A 10 8.76 2.02 75.30
C PRO A 10 7.25 2.29 75.19
N GLY A 11 6.72 3.06 76.15
CA GLY A 11 5.33 3.52 76.19
C GLY A 11 4.95 4.52 75.09
N PRO A 12 3.69 5.00 75.08
CA PRO A 12 3.14 5.80 73.98
C PRO A 12 3.80 7.17 73.87
N LEU A 13 4.10 7.59 72.64
CA LEU A 13 4.61 8.92 72.32
C LEU A 13 3.54 10.00 72.60
N PRO A 14 3.94 11.19 73.08
CA PRO A 14 3.02 12.30 73.34
C PRO A 14 2.42 12.84 72.04
N PRO A 15 1.19 13.40 72.07
CA PRO A 15 0.56 13.96 70.88
C PRO A 15 1.33 15.21 70.41
N PRO A 16 1.49 15.41 69.09
CA PRO A 16 2.31 16.49 68.56
C PRO A 16 1.59 17.84 68.67
N ALA A 17 2.36 18.88 69.01
CA ALA A 17 1.93 20.26 69.01
C ALA A 17 1.55 20.75 67.59
N PRO A 18 0.54 21.63 67.47
CA PRO A 18 0.07 22.13 66.18
C PRO A 18 0.92 23.32 65.72
N GLY A 19 1.28 23.31 64.44
CA GLY A 19 1.85 24.49 63.77
C GLY A 19 3.35 24.40 63.52
N THR A 20 3.73 23.69 62.45
CA THR A 20 4.82 24.12 61.55
C THR A 20 4.85 23.23 60.30
N ASN A 21 4.39 23.82 59.20
CA ASN A 21 4.68 23.54 57.79
C ASN A 21 4.55 22.10 57.29
N ALA A 22 3.36 21.77 56.78
CA ALA A 22 3.12 20.64 55.88
C ALA A 22 4.10 20.60 54.69
N ARG A 23 4.57 21.77 54.22
CA ARG A 23 5.65 21.89 53.22
C ARG A 23 6.99 21.34 53.70
N THR A 24 7.35 21.59 54.97
CA THR A 24 8.58 21.06 55.55
C THR A 24 8.47 19.56 55.78
N ARG A 25 7.30 19.06 56.22
CA ARG A 25 7.05 17.61 56.31
C ARG A 25 7.02 16.93 54.96
N PHE A 26 6.44 17.55 53.92
CA PHE A 26 6.47 17.05 52.55
C PHE A 26 7.90 17.01 52.00
N ASN A 27 8.67 18.09 52.18
CA ASN A 27 10.07 18.14 51.78
C ASN A 27 10.94 17.16 52.57
N GLN A 28 10.62 16.93 53.85
CA GLN A 28 11.35 16.01 54.70
C GLN A 28 10.98 14.55 54.42
N VAL A 29 9.71 14.27 54.05
CA VAL A 29 9.28 12.96 53.51
C VAL A 29 9.89 12.72 52.14
N LEU A 30 9.98 13.72 51.26
CA LEU A 30 10.73 13.65 50.00
C LEU A 30 12.24 13.43 50.23
N GLN A 31 12.81 14.04 51.26
CA GLN A 31 14.23 13.87 51.61
C GLN A 31 14.53 12.57 52.36
N THR A 32 13.57 11.99 53.09
CA THR A 32 13.75 10.68 53.76
C THR A 32 13.37 9.52 52.84
N SER A 33 12.45 9.67 51.89
CA SER A 33 12.26 8.72 50.79
C SER A 33 13.43 8.73 49.80
N ASN A 34 14.22 9.81 49.76
CA ASN A 34 15.48 9.91 49.03
C ASN A 34 16.65 9.07 49.61
N ARG A 35 16.52 8.44 50.79
CA ARG A 35 17.67 7.81 51.47
C ARG A 35 17.74 6.29 51.41
N ASN A 36 16.73 5.57 50.94
CA ASN A 36 16.77 4.10 50.90
C ASN A 36 16.01 3.52 49.70
N GLY A 37 16.74 3.21 48.63
CA GLY A 37 16.26 2.62 47.36
C GLY A 37 16.74 3.43 46.15
N GLY A 38 17.31 2.78 45.13
CA GLY A 38 17.92 3.44 43.94
C GLY A 38 17.17 4.69 43.48
N GLN A 39 17.87 5.82 43.46
CA GLN A 39 17.26 7.14 43.40
C GLN A 39 17.02 7.55 41.95
N TYR A 40 15.74 7.62 41.55
CA TYR A 40 15.34 8.16 40.24
C TYR A 40 15.50 9.69 40.24
N ARG A 41 16.32 10.24 39.34
CA ARG A 41 16.42 11.69 39.13
C ARG A 41 15.17 12.23 38.43
N PRO A 42 14.67 13.44 38.76
CA PRO A 42 13.62 14.05 37.97
C PRO A 42 14.12 14.39 36.56
N ALA A 43 13.28 14.22 35.55
CA ALA A 43 13.57 14.63 34.19
C ALA A 43 13.62 16.16 34.05
N GLY A 44 14.49 16.66 33.17
CA GLY A 44 14.50 18.07 32.78
C GLY A 44 13.28 18.43 31.93
N ALA A 45 12.89 19.71 31.93
CA ALA A 45 11.73 20.20 31.16
C ALA A 45 11.89 19.95 29.64
N ASP A 46 13.12 20.12 29.12
CA ASP A 46 13.45 19.97 27.69
C ASP A 46 14.16 18.63 27.36
N GLU A 47 14.23 17.72 28.32
CA GLU A 47 14.88 16.42 28.14
C GLU A 47 14.14 15.58 27.10
N LYS A 48 14.90 15.02 26.13
CA LYS A 48 14.35 14.18 25.07
C LYS A 48 14.35 12.71 25.48
N ALA A 49 13.38 11.97 24.96
CA ALA A 49 13.32 10.54 25.18
C ALA A 49 14.56 9.86 24.57
N PRO A 50 15.19 8.91 25.30
CA PRO A 50 16.18 8.03 24.72
C PRO A 50 15.64 7.26 23.52
N ALA A 51 16.53 6.76 22.65
CA ALA A 51 16.13 5.81 21.63
C ALA A 51 15.59 4.52 22.28
N LEU A 52 14.72 3.79 21.57
CA LEU A 52 14.14 2.52 22.07
C LEU A 52 15.20 1.53 22.57
N GLY A 53 16.36 1.46 21.90
CA GLY A 53 17.48 0.62 22.31
C GLY A 53 18.15 1.06 23.61
N SER A 54 18.06 2.34 23.98
CA SER A 54 18.73 2.90 25.16
C SER A 54 17.97 2.65 26.47
N TYR A 55 16.69 2.25 26.42
CA TYR A 55 15.96 1.87 27.63
C TYR A 55 16.39 0.50 28.14
N ALA A 56 16.76 0.40 29.42
CA ALA A 56 16.83 -0.85 30.19
C ALA A 56 15.44 -1.38 30.56
N SER A 57 14.59 -0.51 31.09
CA SER A 57 13.21 -0.83 31.48
C SER A 57 12.37 0.44 31.56
N ILE A 58 11.08 0.33 31.26
CA ILE A 58 10.09 1.39 31.52
C ILE A 58 9.00 0.78 32.41
N GLU A 59 8.75 1.40 33.55
CA GLU A 59 7.70 0.97 34.47
C GLU A 59 6.31 1.40 33.98
N LYS A 60 5.25 0.80 34.54
CA LYS A 60 3.89 1.21 34.22
C LYS A 60 3.68 2.69 34.60
N PRO A 61 3.04 3.50 33.75
CA PRO A 61 2.66 4.86 34.12
C PRO A 61 1.74 4.83 35.35
N GLY A 62 1.87 5.81 36.24
CA GLY A 62 1.07 5.88 37.45
C GLY A 62 1.62 5.08 38.65
N THR A 63 2.72 4.34 38.52
CA THR A 63 3.24 3.46 39.58
C THR A 63 3.67 4.22 40.85
N VAL A 64 4.20 5.43 40.71
CA VAL A 64 4.62 6.29 41.84
C VAL A 64 3.57 7.35 42.15
N ALA A 65 3.05 8.00 41.12
CA ALA A 65 1.96 8.97 41.18
C ALA A 65 1.24 8.99 39.82
N ALA A 66 -0.05 9.33 39.80
CA ALA A 66 -0.95 9.22 38.64
C ALA A 66 -0.39 9.82 37.33
N ASP A 67 0.38 10.90 37.43
CA ASP A 67 0.95 11.64 36.28
C ASP A 67 2.45 11.43 36.10
N THR A 68 3.00 10.30 36.56
CA THR A 68 4.44 10.01 36.48
C THR A 68 4.75 8.66 35.84
N VAL A 69 5.89 8.58 35.16
CA VAL A 69 6.44 7.33 34.62
C VAL A 69 7.94 7.25 34.94
N ARG A 70 8.43 6.04 35.25
CA ARG A 70 9.84 5.79 35.56
C ARG A 70 10.47 4.97 34.45
N TYR A 71 11.68 5.33 34.07
CA TYR A 71 12.49 4.51 33.17
C TYR A 71 13.93 4.40 33.67
N ILE A 72 14.60 3.34 33.26
CA ILE A 72 16.02 3.11 33.47
C ILE A 72 16.68 3.01 32.10
N THR A 73 17.82 3.65 31.86
CA THR A 73 18.62 3.48 30.64
C THR A 73 19.56 2.28 30.75
N GLN A 74 20.12 1.81 29.62
CA GLN A 74 21.15 0.76 29.63
C GLN A 74 22.40 1.15 30.44
N GLU A 75 22.67 2.46 30.55
CA GLU A 75 23.78 3.02 31.32
C GLU A 75 23.48 3.06 32.84
N GLY A 76 22.25 2.73 33.24
CA GLY A 76 21.81 2.71 34.63
C GLY A 76 21.15 4.00 35.11
N ASP A 77 20.91 4.97 34.23
CA ASP A 77 20.24 6.22 34.60
C ASP A 77 18.78 5.95 34.92
N GLN A 78 18.41 6.20 36.18
CA GLN A 78 17.06 6.08 36.69
C GLN A 78 16.38 7.43 36.61
N VAL A 79 15.35 7.58 35.78
CA VAL A 79 14.67 8.86 35.53
C VAL A 79 13.18 8.78 35.85
N LEU A 80 12.69 9.74 36.64
CA LEU A 80 11.27 9.98 36.92
C LEU A 80 10.77 11.12 36.05
N VAL A 81 9.82 10.82 35.17
CA VAL A 81 9.21 11.79 34.27
C VAL A 81 7.83 12.17 34.79
N SER A 82 7.58 13.46 34.98
CA SER A 82 6.28 14.01 35.35
C SER A 82 5.60 14.63 34.14
N LYS A 83 4.31 14.33 33.92
CA LYS A 83 3.48 14.93 32.86
C LYS A 83 3.39 16.46 32.98
N SER A 84 3.45 17.01 34.19
CA SER A 84 3.36 18.46 34.43
C SER A 84 4.66 19.21 34.14
N THR A 85 5.81 18.54 34.19
CA THR A 85 7.14 19.15 34.01
C THR A 85 7.68 18.90 32.61
N SER A 86 7.47 17.69 32.08
CA SER A 86 7.99 17.26 30.78
C SER A 86 6.89 16.47 30.03
N PRO A 87 5.82 17.15 29.56
CA PRO A 87 4.65 16.49 28.96
C PRO A 87 5.00 15.68 27.71
N GLU A 88 5.88 16.19 26.85
CA GLU A 88 6.30 15.48 25.63
C GLU A 88 7.13 14.24 25.95
N LEU A 89 8.06 14.35 26.91
CA LEU A 89 8.85 13.19 27.37
C LEU A 89 7.95 12.14 28.02
N TYR A 90 6.98 12.56 28.84
CA TYR A 90 6.02 11.65 29.46
C TYR A 90 5.23 10.89 28.41
N ARG A 91 4.65 11.60 27.43
CA ARG A 91 3.89 10.99 26.33
C ARG A 91 4.74 9.97 25.58
N GLN A 92 5.96 10.36 25.21
CA GLN A 92 6.88 9.50 24.46
C GLN A 92 7.28 8.23 25.23
N VAL A 93 7.65 8.34 26.51
CA VAL A 93 8.03 7.19 27.35
C VAL A 93 6.85 6.23 27.55
N VAL A 94 5.63 6.76 27.69
CA VAL A 94 4.40 5.96 27.77
C VAL A 94 4.15 5.20 26.47
N GLU A 95 4.33 5.84 25.31
CA GLU A 95 4.20 5.22 23.99
C GLU A 95 5.30 4.15 23.75
N ASP A 96 6.50 4.35 24.28
CA ASP A 96 7.63 3.42 24.13
C ASP A 96 7.58 2.22 25.07
N GLN A 97 6.90 2.34 26.22
CA GLN A 97 6.75 1.28 27.22
C GLN A 97 6.37 -0.09 26.61
N PRO A 98 5.33 -0.21 25.77
CA PRO A 98 4.96 -1.51 25.17
C PRO A 98 5.93 -1.98 24.08
N ARG A 99 6.81 -1.11 23.57
CA ARG A 99 7.74 -1.39 22.46
C ARG A 99 9.07 -1.96 22.93
N VAL A 100 9.56 -1.52 24.10
CA VAL A 100 10.91 -1.84 24.60
C VAL A 100 11.15 -3.35 24.69
N ALA A 101 10.18 -4.11 25.20
CA ALA A 101 10.33 -5.55 25.38
C ALA A 101 10.53 -6.29 24.05
N GLY A 102 9.68 -6.03 23.05
CA GLY A 102 9.80 -6.71 21.77
C GLY A 102 10.89 -6.15 20.85
N PHE A 103 11.24 -4.87 20.98
CA PHE A 103 12.45 -4.33 20.36
C PHE A 103 13.70 -5.07 20.86
N ARG A 104 13.85 -5.22 22.19
CA ARG A 104 14.97 -5.96 22.80
C ARG A 104 14.99 -7.43 22.41
N ALA A 105 13.83 -8.09 22.42
CA ALA A 105 13.73 -9.48 21.99
C ALA A 105 14.16 -9.66 20.53
N SER A 106 13.84 -8.69 19.66
CA SER A 106 14.26 -8.71 18.26
C SER A 106 15.77 -8.51 18.12
N VAL A 107 16.35 -7.54 18.83
CA VAL A 107 17.81 -7.33 18.85
C VAL A 107 18.54 -8.57 19.38
N ALA A 108 18.03 -9.20 20.44
CA ALA A 108 18.58 -10.45 20.97
C ALA A 108 18.46 -11.63 19.98
N ALA A 109 17.45 -11.62 19.10
CA ALA A 109 17.29 -12.57 18.00
C ALA A 109 18.16 -12.25 16.76
N GLY A 110 19.03 -11.23 16.85
CA GLY A 110 19.97 -10.85 15.79
C GLY A 110 19.44 -9.81 14.80
N TYR A 111 18.32 -9.15 15.09
CA TYR A 111 17.80 -8.06 14.26
C TYR A 111 18.53 -6.76 14.55
N SER A 112 18.99 -6.10 13.48
CA SER A 112 19.55 -4.75 13.57
C SER A 112 18.44 -3.70 13.47
N PRO A 113 18.46 -2.64 14.31
CA PRO A 113 17.55 -1.52 14.14
C PRO A 113 17.75 -0.86 12.78
N ALA A 114 16.65 -0.52 12.10
CA ALA A 114 16.71 0.20 10.83
C ALA A 114 17.39 1.56 11.03
N ARG A 115 18.37 1.86 10.16
CA ARG A 115 18.96 3.20 10.09
C ARG A 115 17.95 4.21 9.53
N ALA A 116 18.17 5.50 9.73
CA ALA A 116 17.29 6.55 9.23
C ALA A 116 17.21 6.58 7.69
N ASP A 117 18.27 6.13 7.02
CA ASP A 117 18.41 6.03 5.57
C ASP A 117 18.20 4.60 5.04
N ALA A 118 17.73 3.68 5.89
CA ALA A 118 17.48 2.31 5.46
C ALA A 118 16.33 2.28 4.45
N ALA A 119 16.57 1.63 3.32
CA ALA A 119 15.56 1.33 2.31
C ALA A 119 15.07 -0.11 2.45
N GLU A 120 13.83 -0.34 2.06
CA GLU A 120 13.26 -1.66 1.84
C GLU A 120 13.95 -2.37 0.66
N PRO A 121 13.87 -3.71 0.60
CA PRO A 121 14.07 -4.45 -0.63
C PRO A 121 13.20 -3.91 -1.78
N ALA A 122 13.80 -3.73 -2.95
CA ALA A 122 13.11 -3.19 -4.13
C ALA A 122 12.00 -4.11 -4.69
N THR A 123 12.06 -5.40 -4.36
CA THR A 123 11.18 -6.46 -4.86
C THR A 123 10.64 -7.28 -3.69
N LEU A 124 9.44 -7.87 -3.83
CA LEU A 124 8.91 -8.79 -2.82
C LEU A 124 9.79 -10.03 -2.68
N SER A 125 10.34 -10.51 -3.79
CA SER A 125 11.34 -11.59 -3.80
C SER A 125 12.64 -11.23 -3.06
N GLY A 126 12.87 -9.94 -2.79
CA GLY A 126 13.97 -9.46 -1.94
C GLY A 126 13.77 -9.72 -0.44
N TYR A 127 12.57 -10.14 -0.02
CA TYR A 127 12.30 -10.57 1.34
C TYR A 127 12.37 -12.09 1.47
N ALA A 128 13.11 -12.58 2.45
CA ALA A 128 13.01 -13.97 2.89
C ALA A 128 11.77 -14.18 3.77
N ARG A 129 11.47 -13.21 4.64
CA ARG A 129 10.27 -13.21 5.51
C ARG A 129 9.98 -11.82 6.06
N ILE A 130 8.71 -11.52 6.26
CA ILE A 130 8.26 -10.33 6.99
C ILE A 130 7.38 -10.80 8.16
N GLY A 131 7.69 -10.35 9.38
CA GLY A 131 6.86 -10.57 10.56
C GLY A 131 5.63 -9.66 10.52
N ALA A 132 4.54 -10.07 11.18
CA ALA A 132 3.33 -9.26 11.18
C ALA A 132 3.59 -7.88 11.82
N PRO A 133 2.97 -6.81 11.29
CA PRO A 133 2.99 -5.51 11.96
C PRO A 133 2.51 -5.66 13.40
N ASP A 134 3.17 -4.97 14.32
CA ASP A 134 2.86 -4.95 15.76
C ASP A 134 3.06 -6.28 16.50
N GLU A 135 3.58 -7.33 15.85
CA GLU A 135 3.88 -8.63 16.47
C GLU A 135 4.82 -8.49 17.67
N MET A 136 5.81 -7.60 17.56
CA MET A 136 6.79 -7.31 18.60
C MET A 136 6.40 -6.11 19.47
N GLY A 137 5.17 -5.63 19.37
CA GLY A 137 4.70 -4.42 20.04
C GLY A 137 4.33 -3.31 19.06
N PRO A 138 3.52 -2.33 19.50
CA PRO A 138 2.86 -1.37 18.62
C PRO A 138 3.87 -0.44 17.92
N GLY A 139 3.73 -0.31 16.60
CA GLY A 139 4.64 0.45 15.74
C GLY A 139 5.97 -0.25 15.48
N LEU A 140 6.07 -1.57 15.67
CA LEU A 140 7.26 -2.36 15.33
C LEU A 140 6.93 -3.40 14.26
N ILE A 141 7.81 -3.49 13.25
CA ILE A 141 7.77 -4.55 12.25
C ILE A 141 9.17 -5.05 11.99
N ARG A 142 9.30 -6.35 11.72
CA ARG A 142 10.60 -7.00 11.49
C ARG A 142 10.58 -7.71 10.15
N TYR A 143 11.71 -7.68 9.45
CA TYR A 143 11.87 -8.44 8.22
C TYR A 143 13.27 -9.05 8.14
N GLU A 144 13.37 -10.12 7.36
CA GLU A 144 14.62 -10.72 6.93
C GLU A 144 14.66 -10.61 5.42
N ALA A 145 15.68 -9.94 4.90
CA ALA A 145 15.92 -9.82 3.48
C ALA A 145 16.54 -11.12 2.93
N ALA A 146 16.48 -11.30 1.62
CA ALA A 146 17.00 -12.48 0.93
C ALA A 146 18.53 -12.64 1.07
N ASP A 147 19.25 -11.57 1.37
CA ASP A 147 20.68 -11.57 1.70
C ASP A 147 20.99 -12.04 3.14
N GLY A 148 19.96 -12.36 3.93
CA GLY A 148 20.06 -12.75 5.33
C GLY A 148 20.05 -11.58 6.33
N SER A 149 19.97 -10.34 5.85
CA SER A 149 19.91 -9.15 6.71
C SER A 149 18.60 -9.13 7.51
N LYS A 150 18.72 -9.10 8.84
CA LYS A 150 17.58 -9.03 9.77
C LYS A 150 17.42 -7.61 10.27
N VAL A 151 16.27 -7.00 10.00
CA VAL A 151 16.01 -5.59 10.33
C VAL A 151 14.72 -5.45 11.14
N ILE A 152 14.78 -4.67 12.22
CA ILE A 152 13.60 -4.20 12.94
C ILE A 152 13.37 -2.72 12.66
N VAL A 153 12.16 -2.40 12.21
CA VAL A 153 11.72 -1.05 11.85
C VAL A 153 10.74 -0.56 12.91
N SER A 154 11.01 0.65 13.42
CA SER A 154 10.08 1.38 14.28
C SER A 154 9.37 2.45 13.47
N GLN A 155 8.04 2.47 13.54
CA GLN A 155 7.19 3.47 12.89
C GLN A 155 7.55 4.90 13.30
N GLN A 156 8.01 5.09 14.55
CA GLN A 156 8.37 6.41 15.04
C GLN A 156 9.67 6.92 14.40
N GLN A 157 10.65 6.04 14.20
CA GLN A 157 11.95 6.42 13.66
C GLN A 157 11.92 6.47 12.13
N ASN A 158 11.25 5.50 11.51
CA ASN A 158 11.13 5.35 10.06
C ASN A 158 9.67 5.06 9.67
N PRO A 159 8.79 6.08 9.67
CA PRO A 159 7.36 5.91 9.37
C PRO A 159 7.10 5.43 7.94
N GLU A 160 7.87 5.92 6.97
CA GLU A 160 7.71 5.54 5.56
C GLU A 160 8.15 4.10 5.31
N LEU A 161 9.33 3.70 5.80
CA LEU A 161 9.78 2.31 5.75
C LEU A 161 8.79 1.36 6.46
N PHE A 162 8.26 1.76 7.62
CA PHE A 162 7.26 0.95 8.32
C PHE A 162 6.00 0.74 7.48
N LYS A 163 5.45 1.80 6.87
CA LYS A 163 4.27 1.70 5.99
C LYS A 163 4.56 0.80 4.79
N GLN A 164 5.72 0.94 4.18
CA GLN A 164 6.12 0.15 3.02
C GLN A 164 6.25 -1.33 3.38
N VAL A 165 7.03 -1.68 4.41
CA VAL A 165 7.20 -3.08 4.86
C VAL A 165 5.86 -3.68 5.31
N ALA A 166 4.96 -2.89 5.92
CA ALA A 166 3.61 -3.35 6.27
C ALA A 166 2.73 -3.61 5.05
N SER A 167 2.89 -2.83 3.97
CA SER A 167 2.25 -3.09 2.68
C SER A 167 2.83 -4.34 2.01
N ASP A 168 4.15 -4.48 2.01
CA ASP A 168 4.85 -5.64 1.47
C ASP A 168 4.48 -6.92 2.22
N PHE A 169 4.28 -6.84 3.55
CA PHE A 169 3.76 -7.95 4.35
C PHE A 169 2.41 -8.45 3.84
N LYS A 170 1.48 -7.54 3.53
CA LYS A 170 0.16 -7.90 2.98
C LYS A 170 0.30 -8.54 1.60
N SER A 171 1.16 -7.97 0.77
CA SER A 171 1.44 -8.44 -0.60
C SER A 171 2.03 -9.85 -0.57
N LEU A 172 3.07 -10.07 0.25
CA LEU A 172 3.72 -11.36 0.43
C LEU A 172 2.79 -12.39 1.06
N SER A 173 1.92 -11.99 2.00
CA SER A 173 0.88 -12.85 2.56
C SER A 173 -0.13 -13.29 1.49
N GLY A 174 -0.50 -12.37 0.60
CA GLY A 174 -1.35 -12.63 -0.57
C GLY A 174 -0.72 -13.58 -1.58
N VAL A 175 0.58 -13.43 -1.85
CA VAL A 175 1.33 -14.39 -2.66
C VAL A 175 1.33 -15.77 -1.99
N GLY A 176 1.61 -15.84 -0.68
CA GLY A 176 1.63 -17.09 0.07
C GLY A 176 0.26 -17.77 0.22
N SER A 177 -0.85 -17.04 0.30
CA SER A 177 -2.20 -17.62 0.21
C SER A 177 -2.49 -18.16 -1.19
N SER A 178 -2.10 -17.40 -2.22
CA SER A 178 -2.25 -17.82 -3.62
C SER A 178 -1.50 -19.12 -3.90
N GLN A 179 -0.27 -19.26 -3.40
CA GLN A 179 0.49 -20.50 -3.53
C GLN A 179 -0.20 -21.70 -2.89
N ARG A 180 -0.82 -21.52 -1.71
CA ARG A 180 -1.62 -22.58 -1.06
C ARG A 180 -2.86 -22.98 -1.87
N GLU A 181 -3.36 -22.08 -2.71
CA GLU A 181 -4.47 -22.34 -3.65
C GLU A 181 -4.01 -22.91 -5.01
N GLY A 182 -2.72 -23.19 -5.14
CA GLY A 182 -2.10 -23.82 -6.31
C GLY A 182 -1.56 -22.84 -7.36
N TYR A 183 -1.47 -21.54 -7.06
CA TYR A 183 -0.86 -20.56 -7.95
C TYR A 183 0.67 -20.62 -7.85
N ARG A 184 1.38 -20.63 -8.99
CA ARG A 184 2.82 -20.41 -9.01
C ARG A 184 3.14 -18.91 -9.05
N VAL A 185 4.23 -18.52 -8.42
CA VAL A 185 4.73 -17.13 -8.54
C VAL A 185 5.33 -16.96 -9.93
N ALA A 186 4.99 -15.85 -10.57
CA ALA A 186 5.58 -15.50 -11.86
C ALA A 186 7.09 -15.25 -11.74
N GLY A 187 7.85 -15.66 -12.76
CA GLY A 187 9.26 -15.30 -12.87
C GLY A 187 9.44 -13.79 -13.14
N ALA A 188 10.58 -13.23 -12.75
CA ALA A 188 10.89 -11.81 -12.98
C ALA A 188 10.91 -11.45 -14.47
N ASP A 189 11.45 -12.34 -15.31
CA ASP A 189 11.55 -12.16 -16.77
C ASP A 189 10.43 -12.89 -17.54
N GLU A 190 9.44 -13.42 -16.82
CA GLU A 190 8.34 -14.14 -17.45
C GLU A 190 7.49 -13.18 -18.29
N LYS A 191 7.29 -13.55 -19.55
CA LYS A 191 6.56 -12.71 -20.50
C LYS A 191 5.05 -12.85 -20.33
N PRO A 192 4.30 -11.76 -20.51
CA PRO A 192 2.86 -11.83 -20.59
C PRO A 192 2.42 -12.67 -21.79
N PRO A 193 1.22 -13.27 -21.73
CA PRO A 193 0.56 -13.77 -22.92
C PRO A 193 0.52 -12.70 -24.02
N GLU A 194 0.66 -13.11 -25.28
CA GLU A 194 0.77 -12.19 -26.42
C GLU A 194 -0.47 -11.31 -26.62
N ASN A 195 -1.64 -11.79 -26.19
CA ASN A 195 -2.92 -11.12 -26.39
C ASN A 195 -3.89 -11.45 -25.25
N ILE A 196 -5.03 -10.74 -25.23
CA ILE A 196 -6.07 -10.92 -24.21
C ILE A 196 -6.60 -12.36 -24.18
N ALA A 197 -6.64 -13.03 -25.33
CA ALA A 197 -7.14 -14.38 -25.43
C ALA A 197 -6.27 -15.38 -24.67
N GLY A 198 -4.99 -15.08 -24.41
CA GLY A 198 -4.11 -15.90 -23.58
C GLY A 198 -4.49 -15.95 -22.10
N PHE A 199 -5.32 -15.02 -21.62
CA PHE A 199 -5.87 -15.04 -20.27
C PHE A 199 -7.22 -15.78 -20.27
N ALA A 200 -7.35 -16.85 -19.48
CA ALA A 200 -8.61 -17.56 -19.31
C ALA A 200 -9.47 -16.94 -18.20
N VAL A 201 -8.86 -16.64 -17.06
CA VAL A 201 -9.50 -16.01 -15.90
C VAL A 201 -8.52 -15.03 -15.28
N VAL A 202 -8.97 -13.83 -14.94
CA VAL A 202 -8.14 -12.84 -14.26
C VAL A 202 -8.89 -12.34 -13.03
N GLY A 203 -8.23 -12.38 -11.87
CA GLY A 203 -8.76 -11.86 -10.62
C GLY A 203 -8.69 -10.33 -10.56
N PRO A 204 -9.47 -9.68 -9.67
CA PRO A 204 -9.40 -8.25 -9.48
C PRO A 204 -8.01 -7.75 -9.06
N VAL A 205 -7.74 -6.49 -9.37
CA VAL A 205 -6.56 -5.78 -8.89
C VAL A 205 -6.58 -5.72 -7.36
N ASP A 206 -5.43 -5.99 -6.74
CA ASP A 206 -5.23 -5.98 -5.29
C ASP A 206 -6.10 -6.96 -4.49
N GLU A 207 -6.75 -7.95 -5.14
CA GLU A 207 -7.67 -8.91 -4.50
C GLU A 207 -7.03 -9.66 -3.33
N VAL A 208 -5.79 -10.11 -3.53
CA VAL A 208 -5.06 -10.90 -2.53
C VAL A 208 -4.03 -10.08 -1.75
N GLY A 209 -3.72 -8.88 -2.19
CA GLY A 209 -2.77 -7.98 -1.54
C GLY A 209 -2.39 -6.82 -2.45
N PRO A 210 -1.89 -5.69 -1.90
CA PRO A 210 -1.53 -4.52 -2.69
C PRO A 210 -0.48 -4.84 -3.76
N GLY A 211 -0.71 -4.45 -5.00
CA GLY A 211 0.21 -4.72 -6.09
C GLY A 211 0.36 -6.21 -6.42
N VAL A 212 -0.60 -7.06 -6.05
CA VAL A 212 -0.59 -8.50 -6.36
C VAL A 212 -1.85 -8.87 -7.14
N MET A 213 -1.66 -9.57 -8.25
CA MET A 213 -2.75 -10.07 -9.09
C MET A 213 -2.61 -11.55 -9.36
N ARG A 214 -3.76 -12.19 -9.60
CA ARG A 214 -3.86 -13.60 -9.95
C ARG A 214 -4.52 -13.77 -11.31
N TYR A 215 -4.05 -14.72 -12.08
CA TYR A 215 -4.73 -15.13 -13.29
C TYR A 215 -4.53 -16.62 -13.57
N VAL A 216 -5.34 -17.14 -14.47
CA VAL A 216 -5.21 -18.46 -15.07
C VAL A 216 -5.03 -18.24 -16.57
N ASP A 217 -3.96 -18.76 -17.14
CA ASP A 217 -3.77 -18.71 -18.59
C ASP A 217 -4.67 -19.75 -19.31
N ARG A 218 -4.64 -19.75 -20.65
CA ARG A 218 -5.41 -20.70 -21.46
C ARG A 218 -5.01 -22.16 -21.30
N ASP A 219 -3.77 -22.42 -20.89
CA ASP A 219 -3.28 -23.76 -20.62
C ASP A 219 -3.71 -24.26 -19.23
N GLY A 220 -4.36 -23.41 -18.43
CA GLY A 220 -4.83 -23.72 -17.09
C GLY A 220 -3.79 -23.48 -15.99
N ASN A 221 -2.66 -22.85 -16.31
CA ASN A 221 -1.65 -22.53 -15.31
C ASN A 221 -2.14 -21.37 -14.44
N LYS A 222 -2.18 -21.62 -13.13
CA LYS A 222 -2.52 -20.62 -12.12
C LYS A 222 -1.28 -19.80 -11.78
N ILE A 223 -1.33 -18.49 -12.00
CA ILE A 223 -0.17 -17.60 -11.84
C ILE A 223 -0.52 -16.44 -10.91
N VAL A 224 0.34 -16.17 -9.93
CA VAL A 224 0.29 -14.98 -9.08
C VAL A 224 1.50 -14.10 -9.41
N VAL A 225 1.25 -12.83 -9.64
CA VAL A 225 2.26 -11.84 -10.02
C VAL A 225 2.20 -10.64 -9.09
N ALA A 226 3.36 -10.24 -8.59
CA ALA A 226 3.53 -8.99 -7.85
C ALA A 226 4.13 -7.92 -8.76
N LYS A 227 3.59 -6.70 -8.69
CA LYS A 227 4.01 -5.56 -9.52
C LYS A 227 5.49 -5.22 -9.35
N SER A 228 6.03 -5.34 -8.14
CA SER A 228 7.43 -5.06 -7.85
C SER A 228 8.38 -6.12 -8.43
N ASP A 229 7.92 -7.37 -8.58
CA ASP A 229 8.74 -8.48 -9.07
C ASP A 229 8.68 -8.59 -10.61
N ASN A 230 7.51 -8.38 -11.20
CA ASN A 230 7.32 -8.37 -12.66
C ASN A 230 6.26 -7.33 -13.06
N PRO A 231 6.66 -6.07 -13.31
CA PRO A 231 5.72 -4.98 -13.63
C PRO A 231 5.08 -5.12 -15.01
N GLU A 232 5.78 -5.72 -15.98
CA GLU A 232 5.28 -5.95 -17.35
C GLU A 232 4.09 -6.92 -17.31
N LEU A 233 4.28 -8.09 -16.68
CA LEU A 233 3.22 -9.08 -16.55
C LEU A 233 2.07 -8.61 -15.67
N TYR A 234 2.36 -7.88 -14.59
CA TYR A 234 1.33 -7.28 -13.75
C TYR A 234 0.46 -6.30 -14.55
N SER A 235 1.06 -5.43 -15.36
CA SER A 235 0.31 -4.49 -16.20
C SER A 235 -0.57 -5.23 -17.20
N ALA A 236 -0.02 -6.25 -17.88
CA ALA A 236 -0.79 -7.05 -18.82
C ALA A 236 -1.99 -7.76 -18.15
N ALA A 237 -1.79 -8.34 -16.96
CA ALA A 237 -2.89 -8.95 -16.20
C ALA A 237 -3.94 -7.90 -15.79
N LYS A 238 -3.53 -6.70 -15.37
CA LYS A 238 -4.44 -5.60 -15.05
C LYS A 238 -5.26 -5.17 -16.27
N ASP A 239 -4.60 -4.98 -17.40
CA ASP A 239 -5.26 -4.58 -18.65
C ASP A 239 -6.22 -5.68 -19.10
N ALA A 240 -5.82 -6.94 -18.95
CA ALA A 240 -6.67 -8.08 -19.25
C ALA A 240 -7.92 -8.14 -18.36
N PHE A 241 -7.77 -7.91 -17.05
CA PHE A 241 -8.91 -7.82 -16.14
C PHE A 241 -9.90 -6.73 -16.57
N ASN A 242 -9.41 -5.54 -16.90
CA ASN A 242 -10.24 -4.41 -17.31
C ASN A 242 -10.99 -4.72 -18.61
N THR A 243 -10.29 -5.24 -19.62
CA THR A 243 -10.87 -5.60 -20.92
C THR A 243 -11.89 -6.73 -20.78
N LEU A 244 -11.59 -7.82 -20.09
CA LEU A 244 -12.54 -8.92 -19.91
C LEU A 244 -13.79 -8.48 -19.14
N THR A 245 -13.63 -7.67 -18.10
CA THR A 245 -14.76 -7.11 -17.33
C THR A 245 -15.62 -6.19 -18.20
N GLY A 246 -15.00 -5.33 -19.01
CA GLY A 246 -15.73 -4.42 -19.88
C GLY A 246 -16.39 -5.12 -21.06
N LEU A 247 -15.79 -6.17 -21.62
CA LEU A 247 -16.42 -7.02 -22.63
C LEU A 247 -17.67 -7.73 -22.06
N ASN A 248 -17.56 -8.35 -20.89
CA ASN A 248 -18.70 -8.98 -20.22
C ASN A 248 -19.83 -7.97 -19.93
N THR A 249 -19.46 -6.75 -19.51
CA THR A 249 -20.41 -5.65 -19.29
C THR A 249 -21.08 -5.23 -20.59
N SER A 250 -20.32 -5.16 -21.69
CA SER A 250 -20.86 -4.82 -23.01
C SER A 250 -21.84 -5.89 -23.50
N GLU A 251 -21.52 -7.17 -23.32
CA GLU A 251 -22.42 -8.28 -23.65
C GLU A 251 -23.72 -8.21 -22.85
N ALA A 252 -23.66 -7.89 -21.56
CA ALA A 252 -24.84 -7.65 -20.74
C ALA A 252 -25.68 -6.45 -21.21
N GLN A 253 -25.07 -5.47 -21.90
CA GLN A 253 -25.73 -4.32 -22.50
C GLN A 253 -26.22 -4.58 -23.94
N GLY A 254 -26.10 -5.82 -24.42
CA GLY A 254 -26.55 -6.25 -25.75
C GLY A 254 -25.54 -6.07 -26.87
N TYR A 255 -24.27 -5.76 -26.56
CA TYR A 255 -23.20 -5.74 -27.56
C TYR A 255 -22.75 -7.16 -27.88
N ARG A 256 -22.65 -7.53 -29.15
CA ARG A 256 -21.92 -8.73 -29.57
C ARG A 256 -20.45 -8.41 -29.78
N ARG A 257 -19.57 -9.40 -29.61
CA ARG A 257 -18.16 -9.26 -29.99
C ARG A 257 -18.04 -9.32 -31.52
N ALA A 258 -17.17 -8.49 -32.08
CA ALA A 258 -16.86 -8.54 -33.51
C ALA A 258 -16.04 -9.79 -33.85
N GLY A 259 -16.30 -10.35 -35.03
CA GLY A 259 -15.46 -11.40 -35.60
C GLY A 259 -14.26 -10.84 -36.37
N ASP A 260 -13.36 -11.73 -36.78
CA ASP A 260 -12.25 -11.44 -37.69
C ASP A 260 -12.74 -11.02 -39.10
N ASN A 261 -13.85 -11.63 -39.55
CA ASN A 261 -14.48 -11.39 -40.85
C ASN A 261 -15.71 -10.46 -40.77
N GLU A 262 -15.72 -9.56 -39.79
CA GLU A 262 -16.80 -8.58 -39.59
C GLU A 262 -17.04 -7.75 -40.86
N VAL A 263 -18.31 -7.51 -41.20
CA VAL A 263 -18.66 -6.53 -42.24
C VAL A 263 -18.53 -5.15 -41.64
N TRP A 264 -17.63 -4.34 -42.20
CA TRP A 264 -17.33 -3.04 -41.63
C TRP A 264 -18.52 -2.10 -41.79
N PRO A 265 -18.89 -1.35 -40.73
CA PRO A 265 -19.98 -0.42 -40.85
C PRO A 265 -19.57 0.77 -41.74
N PRO A 266 -20.50 1.39 -42.46
CA PRO A 266 -20.23 2.61 -43.21
C PRO A 266 -19.89 3.76 -42.26
N VAL A 267 -19.27 4.81 -42.79
CA VAL A 267 -18.95 6.02 -42.02
C VAL A 267 -20.23 6.70 -41.48
N PHE A 268 -21.24 6.82 -42.34
CA PHE A 268 -22.49 7.48 -42.00
C PHE A 268 -23.50 6.51 -41.36
N GLY A 269 -24.25 6.98 -40.36
CA GLY A 269 -25.22 6.14 -39.64
C GLY A 269 -24.57 5.17 -38.64
N THR A 270 -23.28 5.34 -38.36
CA THR A 270 -22.54 4.55 -37.36
C THR A 270 -22.21 5.44 -36.16
N THR A 271 -22.67 5.04 -34.99
CA THR A 271 -22.31 5.70 -33.74
C THR A 271 -21.14 4.97 -33.13
N VAL A 272 -20.00 5.66 -32.94
CA VAL A 272 -18.82 5.08 -32.32
C VAL A 272 -18.66 5.64 -30.90
N GLY A 273 -18.52 4.74 -29.93
CA GLY A 273 -18.26 5.09 -28.54
C GLY A 273 -16.82 5.56 -28.31
N PRO A 274 -16.49 6.04 -27.10
CA PRO A 274 -15.14 6.44 -26.76
C PRO A 274 -14.12 5.29 -26.91
N LEU A 275 -12.91 5.64 -27.33
CA LEU A 275 -11.79 4.69 -27.38
C LEU A 275 -11.45 4.20 -25.96
N ASN A 276 -11.22 2.89 -25.83
CA ASN A 276 -10.87 2.21 -24.58
C ASN A 276 -11.90 2.32 -23.44
N GLU A 277 -13.16 2.66 -23.76
CA GLU A 277 -14.22 2.83 -22.77
C GLU A 277 -14.43 1.58 -21.89
N VAL A 278 -14.29 0.39 -22.49
CA VAL A 278 -14.55 -0.89 -21.84
C VAL A 278 -13.27 -1.73 -21.70
N GLY A 279 -12.13 -1.05 -21.59
CA GLY A 279 -10.81 -1.64 -21.40
C GLY A 279 -9.82 -1.26 -22.49
N PRO A 280 -8.51 -1.44 -22.25
CA PRO A 280 -7.48 -1.19 -23.26
C PRO A 280 -7.73 -1.92 -24.58
N ASP A 281 -7.45 -1.24 -25.69
CA ASP A 281 -7.58 -1.74 -27.05
C ASP A 281 -8.99 -2.26 -27.40
N THR A 282 -10.02 -1.57 -26.87
CA THR A 282 -11.43 -1.83 -27.18
C THR A 282 -12.14 -0.60 -27.73
N ILE A 283 -13.12 -0.82 -28.60
CA ILE A 283 -14.02 0.23 -29.10
C ILE A 283 -15.41 -0.34 -29.36
N ARG A 284 -16.44 0.45 -29.02
CA ARG A 284 -17.84 0.07 -29.22
C ARG A 284 -18.43 0.86 -30.38
N TYR A 285 -19.31 0.23 -31.16
CA TYR A 285 -20.11 0.95 -32.14
C TYR A 285 -21.54 0.42 -32.20
N GLU A 286 -22.43 1.24 -32.73
CA GLU A 286 -23.80 0.87 -33.07
C GLU A 286 -24.11 1.29 -34.52
N HIS A 287 -24.62 0.35 -35.30
CA HIS A 287 -25.06 0.59 -36.68
C HIS A 287 -26.33 -0.22 -36.97
N ASN A 288 -27.38 0.43 -37.49
CA ASN A 288 -28.69 -0.20 -37.75
C ASN A 288 -29.28 -0.95 -36.54
N GLY A 289 -29.04 -0.45 -35.33
CA GLY A 289 -29.47 -1.10 -34.08
C GLY A 289 -28.61 -2.30 -33.65
N GLU A 290 -27.61 -2.70 -34.45
CA GLU A 290 -26.62 -3.68 -34.03
C GLU A 290 -25.55 -3.02 -33.18
N LYS A 291 -25.40 -3.52 -31.95
CA LYS A 291 -24.37 -3.10 -31.01
C LYS A 291 -23.20 -4.07 -31.06
N VAL A 292 -22.00 -3.56 -31.32
CA VAL A 292 -20.80 -4.37 -31.49
C VAL A 292 -19.65 -3.80 -30.70
N VAL A 293 -18.91 -4.67 -30.00
CA VAL A 293 -17.65 -4.33 -29.35
C VAL A 293 -16.50 -5.01 -30.11
N VAL A 294 -15.49 -4.23 -30.45
CA VAL A 294 -14.31 -4.65 -31.20
C VAL A 294 -13.11 -4.58 -30.29
N THR A 295 -12.36 -5.69 -30.21
CA THR A 295 -11.01 -5.68 -29.65
C THR A 295 -10.00 -5.54 -30.78
N ARG A 296 -8.86 -4.89 -30.52
CA ARG A 296 -7.78 -4.81 -31.50
C ARG A 296 -7.19 -6.17 -31.84
N ASP A 297 -7.17 -7.09 -30.88
CA ASP A 297 -6.66 -8.45 -31.05
C ASP A 297 -7.51 -9.26 -32.04
N ASP A 298 -8.84 -9.15 -31.98
CA ASP A 298 -9.74 -9.93 -32.84
C ASP A 298 -9.87 -9.31 -34.24
N ASN A 299 -9.89 -7.98 -34.36
CA ASN A 299 -10.00 -7.29 -35.64
C ASN A 299 -9.22 -5.96 -35.68
N PRO A 300 -7.89 -6.00 -35.86
CA PRO A 300 -7.04 -4.82 -35.72
C PRO A 300 -7.37 -3.72 -36.74
N LYS A 301 -7.70 -4.13 -37.97
CA LYS A 301 -8.02 -3.21 -39.05
C LYS A 301 -9.36 -2.50 -38.81
N LEU A 302 -10.38 -3.23 -38.32
CA LEU A 302 -11.67 -2.62 -37.98
C LEU A 302 -11.52 -1.68 -36.78
N PHE A 303 -10.74 -2.09 -35.78
CA PHE A 303 -10.41 -1.25 -34.64
C PHE A 303 -9.78 0.08 -35.08
N ASP A 304 -8.73 0.03 -35.92
CA ASP A 304 -8.06 1.24 -36.41
C ASP A 304 -9.02 2.15 -37.21
N TYR A 305 -9.90 1.55 -38.03
CA TYR A 305 -10.95 2.28 -38.75
C TYR A 305 -11.93 3.00 -37.80
N LEU A 306 -12.45 2.29 -36.80
CA LEU A 306 -13.40 2.85 -35.84
C LEU A 306 -12.75 3.90 -34.94
N ALA A 307 -11.49 3.70 -34.55
CA ALA A 307 -10.72 4.68 -33.81
C ALA A 307 -10.56 5.97 -34.62
N ALA A 308 -10.20 5.87 -35.91
CA ALA A 308 -10.14 7.02 -36.79
C ALA A 308 -11.51 7.70 -36.95
N LEU A 309 -12.57 6.91 -37.14
CA LEU A 309 -13.94 7.43 -37.23
C LEU A 309 -14.35 8.16 -35.95
N GLN A 310 -14.01 7.61 -34.78
CA GLN A 310 -14.24 8.25 -33.47
C GLN A 310 -13.59 9.64 -33.39
N THR A 311 -12.37 9.81 -33.89
CA THR A 311 -11.72 11.13 -33.91
C THR A 311 -12.43 12.14 -34.82
N ILE A 312 -13.08 11.67 -35.88
CA ILE A 312 -13.85 12.51 -36.82
C ILE A 312 -15.20 12.88 -36.22
N VAL A 313 -15.94 11.91 -35.67
CA VAL A 313 -17.30 12.15 -35.15
C VAL A 313 -17.33 12.89 -33.80
N SER A 314 -16.23 12.82 -33.04
CA SER A 314 -16.07 13.54 -31.77
C SER A 314 -15.68 15.01 -31.95
N ASP A 315 -15.18 15.39 -33.14
CA ASP A 315 -14.84 16.75 -33.50
C ASP A 315 -16.02 17.44 -34.21
N PRO A 316 -16.64 18.49 -33.62
CA PRO A 316 -17.78 19.16 -34.22
C PRO A 316 -17.50 19.75 -35.61
N GLN A 317 -16.28 20.22 -35.87
CA GLN A 317 -15.93 20.85 -37.15
C GLN A 317 -15.78 19.81 -38.25
N LYS A 318 -15.03 18.72 -37.99
CA LYS A 318 -14.89 17.60 -38.92
C LYS A 318 -16.22 16.92 -39.20
N ARG A 319 -17.02 16.72 -38.16
CA ARG A 319 -18.36 16.18 -38.29
C ARG A 319 -19.24 17.06 -39.17
N ALA A 320 -19.26 18.37 -38.94
CA ALA A 320 -20.07 19.30 -39.75
C ALA A 320 -19.61 19.34 -41.22
N ALA A 321 -18.30 19.32 -41.46
CA ALA A 321 -17.73 19.26 -42.82
C ALA A 321 -18.13 17.96 -43.55
N MET A 322 -18.04 16.82 -42.84
CA MET A 322 -18.47 15.52 -43.36
C MET A 322 -19.97 15.48 -43.66
N GLU A 323 -20.81 15.97 -42.74
CA GLU A 323 -22.27 16.03 -42.92
C GLU A 323 -22.65 16.96 -44.10
N THR A 324 -21.95 18.08 -44.27
CA THR A 324 -22.18 19.01 -45.39
C THR A 324 -21.84 18.34 -46.73
N ALA A 325 -20.68 17.69 -46.83
CA ALA A 325 -20.27 17.01 -48.06
C ALA A 325 -21.28 15.93 -48.49
N VAL A 326 -21.77 15.13 -47.54
CA VAL A 326 -22.79 14.11 -47.83
C VAL A 326 -24.12 14.74 -48.25
N ASN A 327 -24.56 15.81 -47.58
CA ASN A 327 -25.79 16.53 -47.94
C ASN A 327 -25.72 17.18 -49.33
N GLU A 328 -24.52 17.56 -49.77
CA GLU A 328 -24.25 18.06 -51.12
C GLU A 328 -24.13 16.94 -52.18
N GLY A 329 -24.34 15.68 -51.80
CA GLY A 329 -24.35 14.52 -52.70
C GLY A 329 -22.98 13.90 -52.95
N GLN A 330 -21.94 14.26 -52.17
CA GLN A 330 -20.64 13.60 -52.26
C GLN A 330 -20.70 12.19 -51.66
N ILE A 331 -19.96 11.27 -52.28
CA ILE A 331 -19.79 9.90 -51.78
C ILE A 331 -18.61 9.89 -50.80
N LEU A 332 -18.86 9.43 -49.56
CA LEU A 332 -17.79 9.13 -48.61
C LEU A 332 -17.12 7.82 -49.03
N ALA A 333 -15.89 7.92 -49.54
CA ALA A 333 -15.11 6.74 -49.86
C ALA A 333 -14.66 6.04 -48.56
N ASP A 334 -15.09 4.80 -48.40
CA ASP A 334 -14.63 3.87 -47.36
C ASP A 334 -13.80 2.73 -47.98
N ARG A 335 -13.45 1.73 -47.16
CA ARG A 335 -12.68 0.55 -47.61
C ARG A 335 -13.38 -0.23 -48.73
N ASN A 336 -14.71 -0.19 -48.79
CA ASN A 336 -15.51 -0.92 -49.78
C ASN A 336 -15.80 -0.08 -51.02
N THR A 337 -15.46 1.22 -51.00
CA THR A 337 -15.70 2.12 -52.11
C THR A 337 -14.63 1.89 -53.19
N PRO A 338 -15.03 1.53 -54.43
CA PRO A 338 -14.10 1.42 -55.53
C PRO A 338 -13.41 2.77 -55.76
N ILE A 339 -12.08 2.78 -55.77
CA ILE A 339 -11.32 3.99 -56.09
C ILE A 339 -11.59 4.31 -57.57
N PRO A 340 -12.11 5.50 -57.90
CA PRO A 340 -12.30 5.91 -59.29
C PRO A 340 -10.96 5.89 -60.04
N SER A 341 -10.98 5.64 -61.35
CA SER A 341 -9.73 5.66 -62.10
C SER A 341 -9.15 7.07 -62.07
N LEU A 342 -7.82 7.20 -62.14
CA LEU A 342 -7.17 8.52 -62.11
C LEU A 342 -7.69 9.48 -63.20
N ASN A 343 -8.19 8.95 -64.32
CA ASN A 343 -8.77 9.73 -65.40
C ASN A 343 -10.20 10.22 -65.10
N ASP A 344 -10.89 9.61 -64.13
CA ASP A 344 -12.22 10.00 -63.69
C ASP A 344 -12.18 11.11 -62.61
N ILE A 345 -11.00 11.38 -62.04
CA ILE A 345 -10.81 12.40 -61.01
C ILE A 345 -10.47 13.73 -61.68
N THR A 346 -11.43 14.64 -61.73
CA THR A 346 -11.28 15.96 -62.38
C THR A 346 -10.73 17.03 -61.44
N GLN A 347 -10.84 16.85 -60.12
CA GLN A 347 -10.38 17.82 -59.12
C GLN A 347 -10.09 17.14 -57.78
N PHE A 348 -9.03 17.58 -57.10
CA PHE A 348 -8.80 17.30 -55.67
C PHE A 348 -8.97 18.60 -54.88
N THR A 349 -9.80 18.57 -53.84
CA THR A 349 -10.03 19.72 -52.97
C THR A 349 -9.86 19.28 -51.52
N TRP A 350 -9.03 20.01 -50.76
CA TRP A 350 -8.85 19.75 -49.34
C TRP A 350 -9.82 20.61 -48.54
N VAL A 351 -10.67 19.95 -47.74
CA VAL A 351 -11.51 20.63 -46.76
C VAL A 351 -10.84 20.47 -45.41
N SER A 352 -10.36 21.58 -44.85
CA SER A 352 -9.80 21.61 -43.50
C SER A 352 -10.94 21.61 -42.48
N GLY A 353 -10.96 20.61 -41.61
CA GLY A 353 -11.87 20.48 -40.47
C GLY A 353 -11.13 19.89 -39.29
#